data_AF-A0A846HD04-F1
#
_entry.id   AF-A0A846HD04-F1
#
_cell.length_a   1.000
_cell.length_b   1.000
_cell.length_c   1.000
_cell.angle_alpha   90.00
_cell.angle_beta   90.00
_cell.angle_gamma   90.00
#
_symmetry.space_group_name_H-M   'P 1'
#
loop_
_entity.id
_entity.type
_entity.pdbx_description
1 polymer ?
#
loop_
_entity_poly.entity_id
_entity_poly.type
_entity_poly.pdbx_seq_one_letter_code
_entity_poly.pdbx_strand_id
1 'polypeptide(L)'
;AEIISTASHFCGWESGKRFEELIQKVGASEPEAPHCEVLFIALKPEARGKGIGESLLKPVLNYADTKKFGCYLVSSNSRNISFYERYGFQQFSPIEISDSYSMTGMWRDFVN
;
A
#
# COMPACT_ATOMS: atom_id res chain seq x y z
N ALA A 1 -4.51 -18.30 8.96
CA ALA A 1 -3.45 -17.45 9.53
C ALA A 1 -3.94 -16.80 10.82
N GLU A 2 -3.09 -16.64 11.84
CA GLU A 2 -3.44 -16.10 13.17
C GLU A 2 -4.26 -14.80 13.09
N ILE A 3 -3.90 -13.90 12.17
CA ILE A 3 -4.55 -12.60 11.99
C ILE A 3 -6.03 -12.71 11.62
N ILE A 4 -6.43 -13.66 10.76
CA ILE A 4 -7.85 -13.85 10.38
C ILE A 4 -8.65 -14.33 11.58
N SER A 5 -8.07 -15.23 12.38
CA SER A 5 -8.69 -15.69 13.63
C SER A 5 -8.87 -14.53 14.62
N THR A 6 -7.84 -13.70 14.82
CA THR A 6 -7.90 -12.49 15.64
C THR A 6 -8.99 -11.53 15.15
N ALA A 7 -9.03 -11.21 13.85
CA ALA A 7 -10.06 -10.36 13.27
C ALA A 7 -11.46 -10.94 13.48
N SER A 8 -11.63 -12.25 13.28
CA SER A 8 -12.90 -12.93 13.49
C SER A 8 -13.36 -12.89 14.93
N HIS A 9 -12.43 -13.07 15.87
CA HIS A 9 -12.70 -13.06 17.31
C HIS A 9 -13.13 -11.68 17.82
N PHE A 10 -12.41 -10.62 17.44
CA PHE A 10 -12.65 -9.27 17.97
C PHE A 10 -13.68 -8.47 17.16
N CYS A 11 -13.80 -8.74 15.85
CA CYS A 11 -14.64 -7.96 14.94
C CYS A 11 -15.80 -8.75 14.34
N GLY A 12 -15.96 -10.02 14.72
CA GLY A 12 -16.99 -10.93 14.20
C GLY A 12 -16.57 -11.70 12.95
N TRP A 13 -17.16 -12.87 12.76
CA TRP A 13 -16.89 -13.80 11.65
C TRP A 13 -16.93 -13.13 10.26
N GLU A 14 -17.96 -12.34 9.98
CA GLU A 14 -18.11 -11.65 8.69
C GLU A 14 -16.96 -10.67 8.41
N SER A 15 -16.46 -10.00 9.45
CA SER A 15 -15.28 -9.13 9.33
C SER A 15 -14.02 -9.93 9.04
N GLY A 16 -13.87 -11.10 9.67
CA GLY A 16 -12.79 -12.04 9.38
C GLY A 16 -12.78 -12.50 7.93
N LYS A 17 -13.95 -12.90 7.41
CA LYS A 17 -14.12 -13.30 6.00
C LYS A 17 -13.77 -12.17 5.03
N ARG A 18 -14.28 -10.96 5.27
CA ARG A 18 -13.96 -9.78 4.44
C ARG A 18 -12.47 -9.44 4.46
N PHE A 19 -11.81 -9.61 5.60
CA PHE A 19 -10.38 -9.37 5.73
C PHE A 19 -9.55 -10.41 4.97
N GLU A 20 -9.97 -11.69 5.00
CA GLU A 20 -9.36 -12.74 4.20
C GLU A 20 -9.49 -12.46 2.68
N GLU A 21 -10.69 -12.11 2.21
CA GLU A 21 -10.94 -11.73 0.81
C GLU A 21 -10.09 -10.53 0.38
N LEU A 22 -9.96 -9.52 1.25
CA LEU A 22 -9.12 -8.35 1.02
C LEU A 22 -7.65 -8.74 0.82
N ILE A 23 -7.08 -9.56 1.73
CA ILE A 23 -5.69 -10.01 1.63
C ILE A 23 -5.46 -10.79 0.34
N GLN A 24 -6.39 -11.68 -0.02
CA GLN A 24 -6.26 -12.47 -1.25
C GLN A 24 -6.24 -11.59 -2.49
N LYS A 25 -7.15 -10.60 -2.58
CA LYS A 25 -7.21 -9.67 -3.72
C LYS A 25 -5.98 -8.77 -3.81
N VAL A 26 -5.49 -8.28 -2.68
CA VAL A 26 -4.26 -7.45 -2.63
C VAL A 26 -3.04 -8.29 -3.01
N GLY A 27 -2.86 -9.48 -2.44
CA GLY A 27 -1.74 -10.36 -2.78
C GLY A 27 -1.74 -10.80 -4.25
N ALA A 28 -2.92 -11.01 -4.85
CA ALA A 28 -3.03 -11.32 -6.27
C ALA A 28 -2.61 -10.18 -7.21
N SER A 29 -2.47 -8.95 -6.70
CA SER A 29 -2.05 -7.77 -7.46
C SER A 29 -0.55 -7.49 -7.39
N GLU A 30 0.20 -8.30 -6.64
CA GLU A 30 1.61 -8.08 -6.36
C GLU A 30 2.45 -8.19 -7.64
N PRO A 31 3.35 -7.23 -7.92
CA PRO A 31 4.22 -7.30 -9.08
C PRO A 31 5.23 -8.44 -9.01
N GLU A 32 5.47 -9.12 -10.13
CA GLU A 32 6.52 -10.16 -10.23
C GLU A 32 7.94 -9.57 -10.19
N ALA A 33 8.11 -8.31 -10.63
CA ALA A 33 9.40 -7.66 -10.70
C ALA A 33 9.99 -7.42 -9.29
N PRO A 34 11.32 -7.56 -9.08
CA PRO A 34 11.94 -7.28 -7.79
C PRO A 34 11.65 -5.87 -7.29
N HIS A 35 11.09 -5.76 -6.09
CA HIS A 35 10.66 -4.48 -5.56
C HIS A 35 10.80 -4.39 -4.04
N CYS A 36 10.83 -3.16 -3.53
CA CYS A 36 10.56 -2.86 -2.14
C CYS A 36 9.09 -2.51 -1.97
N GLU A 37 8.47 -3.02 -0.92
CA GLU A 37 7.06 -2.76 -0.62
C GLU A 37 6.90 -1.73 0.51
N VAL A 38 6.03 -0.75 0.30
CA VAL A 38 5.58 0.16 1.37
C VAL A 38 4.28 -0.38 1.96
N LEU A 39 4.40 -1.23 2.97
CA LEU A 39 3.25 -1.88 3.62
C LEU A 39 2.33 -0.89 4.35
N PHE A 40 2.91 -0.05 5.23
CA PHE A 40 2.13 0.90 6.02
C PHE A 40 2.88 2.22 6.23
N ILE A 41 2.21 3.33 5.90
CA ILE A 41 2.58 4.67 6.35
C ILE A 41 1.35 5.29 7.00
N ALA A 42 1.46 5.63 8.28
CA ALA A 42 0.37 6.24 9.03
C ALA A 42 0.88 7.38 9.91
N LEU A 43 0.10 8.46 9.97
CA LEU A 43 0.36 9.61 10.82
C LEU A 43 -0.88 9.96 11.63
N LYS A 44 -0.67 10.32 12.90
CA LYS A 44 -1.69 11.01 13.71
C LYS A 44 -2.18 12.26 12.98
N PRO A 45 -3.47 12.63 13.09
CA PRO A 45 -4.01 13.80 12.39
C PRO A 45 -3.18 15.08 12.61
N GLU A 46 -2.72 15.32 13.85
CA GLU A 46 -1.98 16.52 14.25
C GLU A 46 -0.53 16.56 13.71
N ALA A 47 -0.05 15.44 13.16
CA ALA A 47 1.26 15.29 12.56
C ALA A 47 1.24 15.46 11.02
N ARG A 48 0.06 15.57 10.39
CA ARG A 48 -0.09 15.72 8.94
C ARG A 48 0.27 17.13 8.48
N GLY A 49 0.60 17.28 7.20
CA GLY A 49 0.95 18.58 6.60
C GLY A 49 2.33 19.13 7.01
N LYS A 50 3.12 18.37 7.78
CA LYS A 50 4.44 18.78 8.31
C LYS A 50 5.63 18.13 7.58
N GLY A 51 5.41 17.54 6.41
CA GLY A 51 6.45 16.82 5.65
C GLY A 51 6.86 15.45 6.23
N ILE A 52 6.29 14.99 7.34
CA ILE A 52 6.71 13.74 8.00
C ILE A 52 6.49 12.50 7.11
N GLY A 53 5.41 12.47 6.32
CA GLY A 53 5.15 11.35 5.40
C GLY A 53 6.25 11.18 4.36
N GLU A 54 6.81 12.29 3.88
CA GLU A 54 7.98 12.27 3.00
C GLU A 54 9.22 11.74 3.71
N SER A 55 9.46 12.19 4.94
CA SER A 55 10.60 11.72 5.75
C SER A 55 10.53 10.22 6.04
N LEU A 56 9.33 9.64 6.14
CA LEU A 56 9.14 8.20 6.27
C LEU A 56 9.33 7.45 4.95
N LEU A 57 8.91 8.04 3.82
CA LEU A 57 8.97 7.39 2.51
C LEU A 57 10.38 7.39 1.92
N LYS A 58 11.12 8.50 2.05
CA LYS A 58 12.45 8.70 1.44
C LYS A 58 13.46 7.56 1.69
N PRO A 59 13.63 7.04 2.93
CA PRO A 59 14.57 5.96 3.18
C PRO A 59 14.26 4.70 2.37
N VAL A 60 12.98 4.37 2.18
CA VAL A 60 12.56 3.21 1.38
C VAL A 60 12.89 3.42 -0.09
N LEU A 61 12.62 4.62 -0.62
CA LEU A 61 12.92 4.94 -2.02
C LEU A 61 14.43 4.92 -2.28
N ASN A 62 15.23 5.53 -1.39
CA ASN A 62 16.68 5.52 -1.51
C ASN A 62 17.24 4.09 -1.49
N TYR A 63 16.67 3.21 -0.66
CA TYR A 63 17.06 1.81 -0.62
C TYR A 63 16.68 1.08 -1.91
N ALA A 64 15.45 1.26 -2.40
CA ALA A 64 14.99 0.70 -3.67
C ALA A 64 15.91 1.15 -4.84
N ASP A 65 16.21 2.44 -4.90
CA ASP A 65 17.11 3.03 -5.91
C ASP A 65 18.52 2.42 -5.85
N THR A 66 19.10 2.33 -4.64
CA THR A 66 20.43 1.72 -4.42
C THR A 66 20.48 0.24 -4.85
N LYS A 67 19.36 -0.48 -4.68
CA LYS A 67 19.24 -1.89 -5.06
C LYS A 67 18.80 -2.10 -6.52
N LYS A 68 18.45 -1.02 -7.23
CA LYS A 68 17.84 -1.06 -8.56
C LYS A 68 16.56 -1.91 -8.58
N PHE A 69 15.76 -1.76 -7.54
CA PHE A 69 14.47 -2.41 -7.38
C PHE A 69 13.36 -1.41 -7.64
N GLY A 70 12.23 -1.88 -8.17
CA GLY A 70 11.02 -1.07 -8.15
C GLY A 70 10.56 -0.78 -6.73
N CYS A 71 9.60 0.12 -6.57
CA CYS A 71 8.89 0.30 -5.32
C CYS A 71 7.39 0.17 -5.57
N TYR A 72 6.73 -0.71 -4.81
CA TYR A 72 5.31 -0.99 -4.91
C TYR A 72 4.59 -0.60 -3.62
N LEU A 73 3.35 -0.15 -3.78
CA LEU A 73 2.42 0.03 -2.67
C LEU A 73 0.99 -0.18 -3.15
N VAL A 74 0.09 -0.44 -2.21
CA VAL A 74 -1.35 -0.37 -2.46
C VAL A 74 -1.96 0.79 -1.68
N SER A 75 -2.54 1.75 -2.40
CA SER A 75 -3.28 2.84 -1.80
C SER A 75 -4.73 2.45 -1.58
N SER A 76 -5.15 2.41 -0.32
CA SER A 76 -6.55 2.21 0.09
C SER A 76 -7.39 3.49 0.04
N ASN A 77 -6.79 4.64 -0.28
CA ASN A 77 -7.51 5.91 -0.33
C ASN A 77 -7.07 6.72 -1.53
N SER A 78 -8.00 7.06 -2.42
CA SER A 78 -7.72 7.85 -3.63
C SER A 78 -7.10 9.21 -3.32
N ARG A 79 -7.35 9.80 -2.14
CA ARG A 79 -6.73 11.07 -1.72
C ARG A 79 -5.21 10.97 -1.52
N ASN A 80 -4.68 9.77 -1.29
CA ASN A 80 -3.25 9.55 -1.11
C ASN A 80 -2.50 9.42 -2.45
N ILE A 81 -3.21 9.19 -3.57
CA ILE A 81 -2.59 8.96 -4.89
C ILE A 81 -1.67 10.14 -5.25
N SER A 82 -2.19 11.36 -5.19
CA SER A 82 -1.41 12.57 -5.50
C SER A 82 -0.17 12.76 -4.61
N PHE A 83 -0.17 12.22 -3.38
CA PHE A 83 1.01 12.24 -2.52
C PHE A 83 2.10 11.33 -3.08
N TYR A 84 1.77 10.11 -3.47
CA TYR A 84 2.73 9.16 -4.02
C TYR A 84 3.19 9.54 -5.44
N GLU A 85 2.31 10.10 -6.27
CA GLU A 85 2.66 10.56 -7.63
C GLU A 85 3.81 11.58 -7.62
N ARG A 86 3.86 12.45 -6.62
CA ARG A 86 4.97 13.42 -6.45
C ARG A 86 6.34 12.77 -6.22
N TYR A 87 6.39 11.50 -5.84
CA TYR A 87 7.62 10.74 -5.66
C TYR A 87 7.89 9.75 -6.80
N GLY A 88 7.16 9.88 -7.92
CA GLY A 88 7.37 9.08 -9.13
C GLY A 88 6.56 7.79 -9.18
N PHE A 89 5.66 7.55 -8.23
CA PHE A 89 4.71 6.45 -8.35
C PHE A 89 3.68 6.74 -9.44
N GLN A 90 3.31 5.70 -10.17
CA GLN A 90 2.25 5.70 -11.17
C GLN A 90 1.21 4.66 -10.80
N GLN A 91 -0.04 4.89 -11.17
CA GLN A 91 -1.09 3.88 -11.01
C GLN A 91 -0.74 2.67 -11.88
N PHE A 92 -0.71 1.50 -11.27
CA PHE A 92 -0.27 0.26 -11.89
C PHE A 92 -1.44 -0.70 -12.11
N SER A 93 -2.25 -0.92 -11.07
CA SER A 93 -3.38 -1.84 -11.13
C SER A 93 -4.54 -1.37 -10.25
N PRO A 94 -5.79 -1.39 -10.75
CA PRO A 94 -6.96 -1.32 -9.89
C PRO A 94 -7.16 -2.68 -9.19
N ILE A 95 -7.52 -2.65 -7.91
CA ILE A 95 -7.84 -3.83 -7.11
C ILE A 95 -9.28 -3.68 -6.64
N GLU A 96 -10.20 -4.39 -7.29
CA GLU A 96 -11.63 -4.29 -7.02
C GLU A 96 -11.99 -4.99 -5.71
N ILE A 97 -12.34 -4.23 -4.68
CA ILE A 97 -12.73 -4.79 -3.37
C ILE A 97 -14.23 -5.07 -3.34
N SER A 98 -15.05 -4.14 -3.83
CA SER A 98 -16.49 -4.27 -4.05
C SER A 98 -16.94 -3.43 -5.25
N ASP A 99 -18.21 -3.55 -5.64
CA ASP A 99 -18.83 -2.79 -6.74
C ASP A 99 -18.66 -1.25 -6.62
N SER A 100 -18.46 -0.74 -5.41
CA SER A 100 -18.37 0.69 -5.12
C SER A 100 -17.00 1.12 -4.58
N TYR A 101 -16.02 0.22 -4.45
CA TYR A 101 -14.74 0.52 -3.83
C TYR A 101 -13.60 -0.32 -4.43
N SER A 102 -12.57 0.38 -4.88
CA SER A 102 -11.32 -0.22 -5.32
C SER A 102 -10.14 0.42 -4.58
N MET A 103 -9.09 -0.38 -4.44
CA MET A 103 -7.76 0.08 -4.04
C MET A 103 -6.90 0.24 -5.29
N THR A 104 -5.81 1.00 -5.19
CA THR A 104 -4.92 1.26 -6.32
C THR A 104 -3.53 0.77 -6.00
N GLY A 105 -3.09 -0.28 -6.69
CA GLY A 105 -1.68 -0.65 -6.77
C GLY A 105 -0.92 0.46 -7.50
N MET A 106 0.19 0.92 -6.93
CA MET A 106 1.03 1.96 -7.49
C MET A 106 2.48 1.48 -7.57
N TRP A 107 3.10 1.73 -8.72
CA TRP A 107 4.46 1.32 -9.03
C TRP A 107 5.36 2.52 -9.27
N ARG A 108 6.60 2.45 -8.78
CA ARG A 108 7.66 3.41 -9.07
C ARG A 108 8.90 2.64 -9.55
N ASP A 109 9.44 3.02 -10.69
CA ASP A 109 10.75 2.52 -11.13
C ASP A 109 11.89 3.11 -10.28
N PHE A 110 13.01 2.39 -10.18
CA PHE A 110 14.20 2.97 -9.57
C PHE A 110 14.77 4.11 -10.42
N VAL A 111 15.37 5.09 -9.75
CA VAL A 111 16.12 6.16 -10.42
C VAL A 111 17.62 5.83 -10.35
N ASN A 112 18.33 6.03 -11.46
CA ASN A 112 19.78 5.84 -11.56
C ASN A 112 20.59 6.95 -10.88
#